data_AF-A0A397S1D1-F1
#
_entry.id   AF-A0A397S1D1-F1
#
_cell.length_a   1.000
_cell.length_b   1.000
_cell.length_c   1.000
_cell.angle_alpha   90.00
_cell.angle_beta   90.00
_cell.angle_gamma   90.00
#
_symmetry.space_group_name_H-M   'P 1'
#
loop_
_entity.id
_entity.type
_entity.pdbx_description
1 polymer ?
#
loop_
_entity_poly.entity_id
_entity_poly.type
_entity_poly.pdbx_seq_one_letter_code
_entity_poly.pdbx_strand_id
1 'polypeptide(L)'
;MKLGLFGYGTIGRGVYTLVEGLDKSYNVSIPKVFDLPIKKEQLGDKLVTDIYDIINDKDIDCVVEVLGGHDVPYEVIIGCLKNGKSVITANKEVVSNHLEEFINLAHENNCSFCFEASAGGGIPVIRTLIDNLKVNDVNDIFAILNGTTNYILTRMDEDNLSFEDALFLAKKNGFAEANPTADLEGLDIVRKINILSSLAFKGNISNDDIYHYGITGVNKEILDIIKKEGYALKFVASSMKNEENEVLIRVEPTMVPLNHPFASVKNEFNAVLFTGSTNSDLMFYGKGAGSIPTATAIVSDLVSILENRAYINYKNLNQLKVNHDLKNLYKYFIFQEDGKYEIKEEVSDKELMASKFYARVI
;
A
#
# COMPACT_ATOMS: atom_id res chain seq x y z
N MET A 1 -10.58 24.48 -12.19
CA MET A 1 -9.25 23.84 -12.05
C MET A 1 -8.88 23.15 -13.36
N LYS A 2 -7.63 23.28 -13.80
CA LYS A 2 -7.02 22.55 -14.92
C LYS A 2 -6.08 21.47 -14.36
N LEU A 3 -6.33 20.23 -14.75
CA LEU A 3 -5.67 19.03 -14.22
C LEU A 3 -4.78 18.39 -15.30
N GLY A 4 -3.48 18.26 -15.05
CA GLY A 4 -2.60 17.42 -15.85
C GLY A 4 -2.74 15.95 -15.44
N LEU A 5 -2.65 15.01 -16.38
CA LEU A 5 -2.68 13.57 -16.09
C LEU A 5 -1.46 12.87 -16.68
N PHE A 6 -0.64 12.26 -15.84
CA PHE A 6 0.48 11.41 -16.25
C PHE A 6 0.05 9.94 -16.18
N GLY A 7 -0.07 9.31 -17.36
CA GLY A 7 -0.51 7.94 -17.53
C GLY A 7 -2.01 7.84 -17.87
N TYR A 8 -2.32 7.32 -19.05
CA TYR A 8 -3.66 6.96 -19.52
C TYR A 8 -3.84 5.43 -19.57
N GLY A 9 -3.30 4.76 -18.55
CA GLY A 9 -3.39 3.31 -18.33
C GLY A 9 -4.76 2.86 -17.80
N THR A 10 -4.78 1.77 -17.02
CA THR A 10 -6.01 1.24 -16.43
C THR A 10 -6.54 2.09 -15.27
N ILE A 11 -5.67 2.73 -14.49
CA ILE A 11 -6.09 3.69 -13.45
C ILE A 11 -6.40 5.06 -14.08
N GLY A 12 -5.51 5.59 -14.93
CA GLY A 12 -5.68 6.90 -15.57
C GLY A 12 -6.96 7.08 -16.39
N ARG A 13 -7.41 6.04 -17.13
CA ARG A 13 -8.72 6.06 -17.79
C ARG A 13 -9.89 6.13 -16.81
N GLY A 14 -9.78 5.44 -15.67
CA GLY A 14 -10.75 5.52 -14.58
C GLY A 14 -10.82 6.93 -13.99
N VAL A 15 -9.67 7.54 -13.69
CA VAL A 15 -9.59 8.94 -13.20
C VAL A 15 -10.21 9.89 -14.22
N TYR A 16 -9.82 9.79 -15.49
CA TYR A 16 -10.33 10.64 -16.57
C TYR A 16 -11.88 10.54 -16.68
N THR A 17 -12.43 9.32 -16.64
CA THR A 17 -13.87 9.07 -16.71
C THR A 17 -14.60 9.64 -15.49
N LEU A 18 -14.06 9.44 -14.29
CA LEU A 18 -14.64 9.98 -13.05
C LEU A 18 -14.58 11.52 -13.00
N VAL A 19 -13.50 12.14 -13.50
CA VAL A 19 -13.36 13.60 -13.58
C VAL A 19 -14.32 14.21 -14.61
N GLU A 20 -14.54 13.57 -15.76
CA GLU A 20 -15.60 13.99 -16.69
C GLU A 20 -17.01 13.77 -16.10
N GLY A 21 -17.18 12.82 -15.18
CA GLY A 21 -18.39 12.57 -14.41
C GLY A 21 -18.62 13.47 -13.18
N LEU A 22 -17.63 14.25 -12.74
CA LEU A 22 -17.76 15.15 -11.58
C LEU A 22 -18.85 16.21 -11.79
N ASP A 23 -19.42 16.66 -10.67
CA ASP A 23 -20.35 17.78 -10.62
C ASP A 23 -19.71 19.04 -11.25
N LYS A 24 -20.45 19.73 -12.10
CA LYS A 24 -19.93 20.86 -12.90
C LYS A 24 -19.66 22.10 -12.06
N SER A 25 -20.16 22.18 -10.82
CA SER A 25 -19.78 23.21 -9.84
C SER A 25 -18.30 23.19 -9.49
N TYR A 26 -17.63 22.02 -9.48
CA TYR A 26 -16.17 21.94 -9.25
C TYR A 26 -15.34 22.49 -10.41
N ASN A 27 -15.93 22.66 -11.60
CA ASN A 27 -15.30 23.23 -12.80
C ASN A 27 -13.87 22.66 -13.08
N VAL A 28 -13.76 21.34 -13.10
CA VAL A 28 -12.51 20.61 -13.40
C VAL A 28 -12.44 20.33 -14.90
N SER A 29 -11.24 20.48 -15.47
CA SER A 29 -10.94 20.11 -16.86
C SER A 29 -9.59 19.41 -16.96
N ILE A 30 -9.47 18.44 -17.86
CA ILE A 30 -8.19 17.80 -18.21
C ILE A 30 -7.79 18.30 -19.61
N PRO A 31 -6.93 19.33 -19.73
CA PRO A 31 -6.46 19.84 -21.02
C PRO A 31 -5.31 19.02 -21.61
N LYS A 32 -4.46 18.40 -20.77
CA LYS A 32 -3.26 17.65 -21.19
C LYS A 32 -3.15 16.32 -20.47
N VAL A 33 -2.73 15.29 -21.21
CA VAL A 33 -2.50 13.93 -20.75
C VAL A 33 -1.19 13.42 -21.34
N PHE A 34 -0.25 13.02 -20.49
CA PHE A 34 1.02 12.40 -20.89
C PHE A 34 0.87 10.88 -20.96
N ASP A 35 1.15 10.28 -22.12
CA ASP A 35 1.25 8.84 -22.35
C ASP A 35 2.06 8.60 -23.64
N LEU A 36 2.23 7.33 -24.04
CA LEU A 36 2.88 6.94 -25.28
C LEU A 36 2.10 7.40 -26.52
N PRO A 37 2.76 7.68 -27.67
CA PRO A 37 2.13 8.14 -28.91
C PRO A 37 0.93 7.29 -29.40
N ILE A 38 0.92 5.99 -29.07
CA ILE A 38 -0.16 5.05 -29.40
C ILE A 38 -1.53 5.47 -28.82
N LYS A 39 -1.59 6.37 -27.84
CA LYS A 39 -2.86 6.89 -27.30
C LYS A 39 -3.50 8.02 -28.14
N LYS A 40 -2.88 8.47 -29.24
CA LYS A 40 -3.36 9.65 -30.00
C LYS A 40 -4.81 9.49 -30.48
N GLU A 41 -5.25 8.29 -30.85
CA GLU A 41 -6.64 7.98 -31.22
C GLU A 41 -7.64 8.16 -30.05
N GLN A 42 -7.19 7.95 -28.81
CA GLN A 42 -8.04 7.98 -27.62
C GLN A 42 -8.08 9.35 -26.92
N LEU A 43 -7.06 10.18 -27.15
CA LEU A 43 -6.84 11.46 -26.45
C LEU A 43 -6.87 12.68 -27.38
N GLY A 44 -6.76 12.49 -28.69
CA GLY A 44 -6.72 13.58 -29.66
C GLY A 44 -5.64 14.60 -29.30
N ASP A 45 -5.98 15.88 -29.30
CA ASP A 45 -5.04 16.98 -29.04
C ASP A 45 -4.78 17.26 -27.56
N LYS A 46 -5.32 16.42 -26.65
CA LYS A 46 -4.91 16.39 -25.25
C LYS A 46 -3.62 15.59 -25.02
N LEU A 47 -3.24 14.70 -25.94
CA LEU A 47 -2.03 13.89 -25.79
C LEU A 47 -0.78 14.76 -25.94
N VAL A 48 0.06 14.74 -24.91
CA VAL A 48 1.45 15.21 -24.95
C VAL A 48 2.40 14.03 -24.73
N THR A 49 3.62 14.13 -25.25
CA THR A 49 4.61 13.03 -25.21
C THR A 49 5.93 13.44 -24.54
N ASP A 50 5.99 14.66 -24.01
CA ASP A 50 7.03 15.15 -23.10
C ASP A 50 6.37 15.38 -21.72
N ILE A 51 7.06 15.05 -20.62
CA ILE A 51 6.58 15.36 -19.27
C ILE A 51 6.61 16.87 -19.00
N TYR A 52 7.54 17.59 -19.61
CA TYR A 52 7.72 19.04 -19.44
C TYR A 52 6.56 19.84 -20.02
N ASP A 53 5.81 19.29 -20.99
CA ASP A 53 4.57 19.88 -21.51
C ASP A 53 3.48 20.05 -20.43
N ILE A 54 3.54 19.29 -19.33
CA ILE A 54 2.65 19.44 -18.17
C ILE A 54 3.38 20.10 -16.99
N ILE A 55 4.62 19.67 -16.68
CA ILE A 55 5.39 20.20 -15.55
C ILE A 55 5.54 21.72 -15.63
N ASN A 56 5.88 22.25 -16.81
CA ASN A 56 6.15 23.68 -17.02
C ASN A 56 4.93 24.50 -17.44
N ASP A 57 3.76 23.88 -17.59
CA ASP A 57 2.56 24.58 -18.03
C ASP A 57 1.98 25.43 -16.89
N LYS A 58 2.03 26.76 -17.03
CA LYS A 58 1.51 27.71 -16.04
C LYS A 58 -0.01 27.70 -15.91
N ASP A 59 -0.71 27.14 -16.89
CA ASP A 59 -2.16 26.99 -16.84
C ASP A 59 -2.63 25.77 -16.01
N ILE A 60 -1.74 24.84 -15.62
CA ILE A 60 -2.11 23.63 -14.88
C ILE A 60 -1.95 23.86 -13.37
N ASP A 61 -3.07 23.77 -12.63
CA ASP A 61 -3.14 23.99 -11.18
C ASP A 61 -2.69 22.75 -10.37
N CYS A 62 -3.03 21.56 -10.88
CA CYS A 62 -2.89 20.29 -10.20
C CYS A 62 -2.56 19.17 -11.20
N VAL A 63 -1.92 18.10 -10.74
CA VAL A 63 -1.63 16.92 -11.56
C VAL A 63 -1.99 15.61 -10.85
N VAL A 64 -2.42 14.63 -11.64
CA VAL A 64 -2.53 13.22 -11.23
C VAL A 64 -1.37 12.44 -11.86
N GLU A 65 -0.66 11.67 -11.04
CA GLU A 65 0.44 10.80 -11.43
C GLU A 65 0.06 9.33 -11.17
N VAL A 66 -0.05 8.55 -12.26
CA VAL A 66 -0.41 7.12 -12.26
C VAL A 66 0.43 6.32 -13.26
N LEU A 67 1.71 6.69 -13.38
CA LEU A 67 2.73 5.94 -14.11
C LEU A 67 3.27 4.80 -13.23
N GLY A 68 4.04 3.90 -13.86
CA GLY A 68 4.76 2.83 -13.16
C GLY A 68 6.26 3.13 -13.06
N GLY A 69 6.94 2.44 -12.14
CA GLY A 69 8.38 2.59 -11.91
C GLY A 69 8.72 3.73 -10.96
N HIS A 70 9.98 4.19 -11.01
CA HIS A 70 10.56 5.11 -10.04
C HIS A 70 10.94 6.47 -10.63
N ASP A 71 11.90 6.51 -11.56
CA ASP A 71 12.62 7.76 -11.89
C ASP A 71 11.76 8.83 -12.57
N VAL A 72 10.97 8.45 -13.59
CA VAL A 72 10.07 9.39 -14.28
C VAL A 72 8.92 9.86 -13.38
N PRO A 73 8.23 9.00 -12.61
CA PRO A 73 7.28 9.44 -11.58
C PRO A 73 7.90 10.40 -10.55
N TYR A 74 9.12 10.12 -10.07
CA TYR A 74 9.84 11.00 -9.15
C TYR A 74 10.12 12.37 -9.78
N GLU A 75 10.66 12.42 -11.00
CA GLU A 75 10.90 13.68 -11.73
C GLU A 75 9.61 14.49 -11.93
N VAL A 76 8.52 13.81 -12.29
CA VAL A 76 7.19 14.43 -12.44
C VAL A 76 6.70 15.05 -11.13
N ILE A 77 6.74 14.31 -10.01
CA ILE A 77 6.29 14.80 -8.70
C ILE A 77 7.15 16.00 -8.27
N ILE A 78 8.48 15.85 -8.31
CA ILE A 78 9.44 16.89 -7.92
C ILE A 78 9.26 18.16 -8.77
N GLY A 79 9.15 18.03 -10.09
CA GLY A 79 8.97 19.14 -11.02
C GLY A 79 7.65 19.87 -10.81
N CYS A 80 6.56 19.14 -10.59
CA CYS A 80 5.24 19.73 -10.34
C CYS A 80 5.17 20.47 -9.00
N LEU A 81 5.69 19.88 -7.90
CA LEU A 81 5.72 20.52 -6.59
C LEU A 81 6.58 21.80 -6.62
N LYS A 82 7.78 21.76 -7.22
CA LYS A 82 8.66 22.94 -7.38
C LYS A 82 8.08 24.04 -8.29
N ASN A 83 7.10 23.70 -9.13
CA ASN A 83 6.32 24.66 -9.92
C ASN A 83 4.98 25.05 -9.26
N GLY A 84 4.83 24.81 -7.95
CA GLY A 84 3.64 25.20 -7.16
C GLY A 84 2.37 24.42 -7.46
N LYS A 85 2.46 23.29 -8.17
CA LYS A 85 1.30 22.48 -8.56
C LYS A 85 0.99 21.47 -7.48
N SER A 86 -0.29 21.31 -7.14
CA SER A 86 -0.71 20.22 -6.25
C SER A 86 -0.62 18.88 -6.98
N VAL A 87 -0.08 17.86 -6.32
CA VAL A 87 0.16 16.52 -6.89
C VAL A 87 -0.68 15.47 -6.17
N ILE A 88 -1.32 14.61 -6.94
CA ILE A 88 -2.00 13.39 -6.47
C ILE A 88 -1.33 12.18 -7.11
N THR A 89 -0.88 11.20 -6.34
CA THR A 89 -0.22 9.99 -6.88
C THR A 89 -0.79 8.68 -6.33
N ALA A 90 -0.75 7.61 -7.14
CA ALA A 90 -0.98 6.24 -6.67
C ALA A 90 0.33 5.42 -6.53
N ASN A 91 1.47 6.03 -6.81
CA ASN A 91 2.74 5.33 -6.96
C ASN A 91 3.43 5.10 -5.61
N LYS A 92 3.02 4.02 -4.94
CA LYS A 92 3.60 3.50 -3.68
C LYS A 92 5.13 3.41 -3.66
N GLU A 93 5.80 3.23 -4.81
CA GLU A 93 7.24 3.04 -4.88
C GLU A 93 7.98 4.34 -4.59
N VAL A 94 7.75 5.38 -5.38
CA VAL A 94 8.34 6.71 -5.13
C VAL A 94 7.84 7.31 -3.82
N VAL A 95 6.56 7.12 -3.45
CA VAL A 95 6.03 7.62 -2.17
C VAL A 95 6.75 6.97 -1.00
N SER A 96 6.98 5.64 -1.00
CA SER A 96 7.68 4.97 0.09
C SER A 96 9.18 5.30 0.23
N ASN A 97 9.80 5.81 -0.84
CA ASN A 97 11.22 6.20 -0.83
C ASN A 97 11.42 7.70 -0.47
N HIS A 98 10.49 8.58 -0.87
CA HIS A 98 10.68 10.04 -0.88
C HIS A 98 9.57 10.82 -0.16
N LEU A 99 8.81 10.16 0.72
CA LEU A 99 7.63 10.73 1.41
C LEU A 99 7.92 12.10 2.04
N GLU A 100 9.04 12.23 2.76
CA GLU A 100 9.42 13.50 3.38
C GLU A 100 9.76 14.59 2.37
N GLU A 101 10.54 14.29 1.30
CA GLU A 101 10.90 15.30 0.31
C GLU A 101 9.62 15.87 -0.35
N PHE A 102 8.68 14.99 -0.72
CA PHE A 102 7.43 15.40 -1.33
C PHE A 102 6.55 16.23 -0.38
N ILE A 103 6.47 15.87 0.91
CA ILE A 103 5.74 16.64 1.92
C ILE A 103 6.38 18.02 2.14
N ASN A 104 7.71 18.07 2.32
CA ASN A 104 8.43 19.31 2.58
C ASN A 104 8.36 20.25 1.36
N LEU A 105 8.57 19.74 0.14
CA LEU A 105 8.43 20.54 -1.10
C LEU A 105 7.00 21.06 -1.30
N ALA A 106 5.97 20.27 -0.99
CA ALA A 106 4.58 20.72 -1.09
C ALA A 106 4.31 21.89 -0.13
N HIS A 107 4.76 21.77 1.13
CA HIS A 107 4.67 22.86 2.09
C HIS A 107 5.46 24.10 1.64
N GLU A 108 6.71 23.94 1.22
CA GLU A 108 7.58 25.06 0.78
C GLU A 108 6.99 25.86 -0.40
N ASN A 109 6.33 25.17 -1.34
CA ASN A 109 5.74 25.78 -2.53
C ASN A 109 4.25 26.10 -2.36
N ASN A 110 3.70 25.98 -1.14
CA ASN A 110 2.30 26.24 -0.80
C ASN A 110 1.30 25.51 -1.72
N CYS A 111 1.57 24.23 -1.98
CA CYS A 111 0.70 23.32 -2.73
C CYS A 111 0.43 22.03 -1.95
N SER A 112 -0.35 21.11 -2.50
CA SER A 112 -0.76 19.88 -1.83
C SER A 112 -0.05 18.66 -2.39
N PHE A 113 0.38 17.74 -1.52
CA PHE A 113 0.77 16.38 -1.90
C PHE A 113 -0.24 15.39 -1.32
N CYS A 114 -0.85 14.56 -2.17
CA CYS A 114 -1.89 13.61 -1.78
C CYS A 114 -1.65 12.25 -2.45
N PHE A 115 -1.94 11.17 -1.74
CA PHE A 115 -1.53 9.83 -2.15
C PHE A 115 -2.39 8.70 -1.54
N GLU A 116 -3.68 8.94 -1.27
CA GLU A 116 -4.59 7.95 -0.67
C GLU A 116 -4.57 6.61 -1.43
N ALA A 117 -4.47 6.70 -2.76
CA ALA A 117 -4.41 5.56 -3.67
C ALA A 117 -3.16 4.67 -3.51
N SER A 118 -2.09 5.13 -2.85
CA SER A 118 -0.81 4.39 -2.76
C SER A 118 -0.81 3.30 -1.67
N ALA A 119 -1.57 3.46 -0.58
CA ALA A 119 -1.67 2.48 0.50
C ALA A 119 -3.12 2.33 1.00
N GLY A 120 -3.79 1.27 0.55
CA GLY A 120 -5.23 1.03 0.78
C GLY A 120 -6.03 0.92 -0.53
N GLY A 121 -5.52 1.51 -1.61
CA GLY A 121 -6.06 1.36 -2.97
C GLY A 121 -7.36 2.12 -3.17
N GLY A 122 -8.49 1.51 -2.83
CA GLY A 122 -9.80 2.18 -2.73
C GLY A 122 -10.38 2.23 -1.31
N ILE A 123 -9.67 1.71 -0.32
CA ILE A 123 -9.99 1.85 1.10
C ILE A 123 -9.40 3.21 1.56
N PRO A 124 -10.17 4.10 2.21
CA PRO A 124 -9.66 5.36 2.74
C PRO A 124 -8.90 5.11 4.05
N VAL A 125 -7.61 4.82 3.94
CA VAL A 125 -6.73 4.42 5.05
C VAL A 125 -5.85 5.59 5.47
N ILE A 126 -5.20 6.25 4.52
CA ILE A 126 -4.24 7.34 4.77
C ILE A 126 -4.94 8.55 5.40
N ARG A 127 -6.08 8.98 4.87
CA ARG A 127 -6.82 10.12 5.43
C ARG A 127 -7.31 9.83 6.84
N THR A 128 -7.93 8.67 7.06
CA THR A 128 -8.51 8.36 8.37
C THR A 128 -7.43 8.14 9.43
N LEU A 129 -6.26 7.61 9.05
CA LEU A 129 -5.06 7.63 9.89
C LEU A 129 -4.65 9.08 10.23
N ILE A 130 -4.42 9.95 9.24
CA ILE A 130 -4.01 11.35 9.43
C ILE A 130 -5.03 12.14 10.26
N ASP A 131 -6.33 11.90 10.11
CA ASP A 131 -7.37 12.56 10.89
C ASP A 131 -7.45 12.00 12.33
N ASN A 132 -7.18 10.71 12.56
CA ASN A 132 -7.08 10.15 13.91
C ASN A 132 -5.86 10.69 14.67
N LEU A 133 -4.71 10.83 13.99
CA LEU A 133 -3.45 11.36 14.52
C LEU A 133 -3.49 12.84 14.97
N LYS A 134 -4.63 13.52 14.78
CA LYS A 134 -4.89 14.89 15.29
C LYS A 134 -5.47 14.92 16.70
N VAL A 135 -6.01 13.79 17.17
CA VAL A 135 -6.70 13.66 18.48
C VAL A 135 -6.17 12.51 19.33
N ASN A 136 -5.56 11.50 18.70
CA ASN A 136 -5.01 10.31 19.31
C ASN A 136 -3.58 10.05 18.80
N ASP A 137 -2.86 9.15 19.47
CA ASP A 137 -1.70 8.47 18.90
C ASP A 137 -2.04 7.02 18.55
N VAL A 138 -1.43 6.52 17.46
CA VAL A 138 -1.54 5.14 16.97
C VAL A 138 -0.32 4.36 17.45
N ASN A 139 -0.53 3.19 18.02
CA ASN A 139 0.53 2.37 18.62
C ASN A 139 0.92 1.20 17.70
N ASP A 140 -0.10 0.49 17.18
CA ASP A 140 0.07 -0.66 16.30
C ASP A 140 -0.74 -0.51 15.01
N ILE A 141 -0.15 -1.02 13.92
CA ILE A 141 -0.79 -1.23 12.63
C ILE A 141 -0.70 -2.71 12.30
N PHE A 142 -1.82 -3.35 12.02
CA PHE A 142 -1.88 -4.69 11.43
C PHE A 142 -2.61 -4.61 10.10
N ALA A 143 -2.12 -5.26 9.04
CA ALA A 143 -2.75 -5.11 7.74
C ALA A 143 -2.52 -6.28 6.76
N ILE A 144 -3.58 -6.65 6.05
CA ILE A 144 -3.56 -7.48 4.85
C ILE A 144 -3.60 -6.52 3.67
N LEU A 145 -2.45 -6.25 3.05
CA LEU A 145 -2.27 -5.15 2.08
C LEU A 145 -2.18 -5.60 0.61
N ASN A 146 -2.20 -6.90 0.33
CA ASN A 146 -2.06 -7.47 -1.00
C ASN A 146 -3.17 -8.49 -1.31
N GLY A 147 -4.03 -8.14 -2.29
CA GLY A 147 -5.14 -9.00 -2.71
C GLY A 147 -4.69 -10.26 -3.45
N THR A 148 -3.54 -10.24 -4.14
CA THR A 148 -3.01 -11.40 -4.89
C THR A 148 -2.69 -12.56 -3.97
N THR A 149 -1.92 -12.31 -2.91
CA THR A 149 -1.52 -13.31 -1.91
C THR A 149 -2.68 -13.74 -1.02
N ASN A 150 -3.56 -12.82 -0.58
CA ASN A 150 -4.75 -13.21 0.17
C ASN A 150 -5.73 -14.05 -0.69
N TYR A 151 -5.84 -13.78 -1.99
CA TYR A 151 -6.60 -14.64 -2.91
C TYR A 151 -6.00 -16.04 -3.00
N ILE A 152 -4.68 -16.16 -3.23
CA ILE A 152 -3.97 -17.45 -3.29
C ILE A 152 -4.19 -18.26 -2.00
N LEU A 153 -3.91 -17.68 -0.83
CA LEU A 153 -4.12 -18.33 0.47
C LEU A 153 -5.58 -18.74 0.68
N THR A 154 -6.54 -17.90 0.26
CA THR A 154 -7.98 -18.24 0.34
C THR A 154 -8.32 -19.43 -0.57
N ARG A 155 -7.79 -19.49 -1.80
CA ARG A 155 -8.05 -20.61 -2.72
C ARG A 155 -7.40 -21.92 -2.25
N MET A 156 -6.24 -21.87 -1.60
CA MET A 156 -5.64 -23.07 -1.00
C MET A 156 -6.46 -23.59 0.20
N ASP A 157 -6.95 -22.70 1.07
CA ASP A 157 -7.72 -23.07 2.28
C ASP A 157 -9.16 -23.52 2.01
N GLU A 158 -9.85 -22.87 1.06
CA GLU A 158 -11.28 -23.12 0.75
C GLU A 158 -11.47 -24.16 -0.35
N ASP A 159 -10.76 -24.01 -1.48
CA ASP A 159 -10.91 -24.88 -2.66
C ASP A 159 -9.92 -26.07 -2.62
N ASN A 160 -9.11 -26.19 -1.56
CA ASN A 160 -8.22 -27.32 -1.28
C ASN A 160 -7.11 -27.54 -2.34
N LEU A 161 -6.66 -26.45 -2.96
CA LEU A 161 -5.73 -26.42 -4.10
C LEU A 161 -4.25 -26.43 -3.70
N SER A 162 -3.39 -26.78 -4.67
CA SER A 162 -1.95 -26.52 -4.57
C SER A 162 -1.63 -25.02 -4.66
N PHE A 163 -0.42 -24.62 -4.29
CA PHE A 163 0.05 -23.23 -4.45
C PHE A 163 0.09 -22.86 -5.93
N GLU A 164 0.53 -23.79 -6.78
CA GLU A 164 0.66 -23.66 -8.22
C GLU A 164 -0.70 -23.48 -8.91
N ASP A 165 -1.70 -24.28 -8.52
CA ASP A 165 -3.08 -24.16 -9.03
C ASP A 165 -3.74 -22.86 -8.57
N ALA A 166 -3.57 -22.48 -7.30
CA ALA A 166 -4.08 -21.23 -6.75
C ALA A 166 -3.45 -20.00 -7.44
N LEU A 167 -2.14 -20.03 -7.68
CA LEU A 167 -1.42 -19.00 -8.45
C LEU A 167 -1.83 -18.98 -9.92
N PHE A 168 -2.06 -20.15 -10.54
CA PHE A 168 -2.58 -20.23 -11.91
C PHE A 168 -3.98 -19.61 -12.02
N LEU A 169 -4.87 -19.87 -11.07
CA LEU A 169 -6.18 -19.21 -10.99
C LEU A 169 -6.06 -17.70 -10.74
N ALA A 170 -5.13 -17.26 -9.89
CA ALA A 170 -4.87 -15.84 -9.66
C ALA A 170 -4.42 -15.13 -10.95
N LYS A 171 -3.52 -15.74 -11.74
CA LYS A 171 -3.10 -15.21 -13.05
C LYS A 171 -4.24 -15.22 -14.07
N LYS A 172 -4.99 -16.33 -14.16
CA LYS A 172 -6.13 -16.49 -15.08
C LYS A 172 -7.24 -15.47 -14.84
N ASN A 173 -7.50 -15.12 -13.58
CA ASN A 173 -8.51 -14.14 -13.19
C ASN A 173 -7.99 -12.69 -13.17
N GLY A 174 -6.72 -12.45 -13.53
CA GLY A 174 -6.13 -11.11 -13.59
C GLY A 174 -5.79 -10.49 -12.23
N PHE A 175 -5.68 -11.29 -11.18
CA PHE A 175 -5.20 -10.85 -9.87
C PHE A 175 -3.67 -10.86 -9.77
N ALA A 176 -3.02 -11.86 -10.35
CA ALA A 176 -1.56 -11.98 -10.39
C ALA A 176 -1.01 -11.62 -11.79
N GLU A 177 0.09 -10.88 -11.83
CA GLU A 177 0.81 -10.60 -13.09
C GLU A 177 1.62 -11.82 -13.58
N ALA A 178 2.17 -11.72 -14.80
CA ALA A 178 3.05 -12.75 -15.35
C ALA A 178 4.24 -13.05 -14.44
N ASN A 179 4.84 -12.01 -13.85
CA ASN A 179 5.87 -12.08 -12.82
C ASN A 179 5.32 -11.55 -11.46
N PRO A 180 4.82 -12.42 -10.58
CA PRO A 180 4.15 -12.03 -9.33
C PRO A 180 5.10 -11.86 -8.13
N THR A 181 6.42 -11.91 -8.31
CA THR A 181 7.39 -11.93 -7.18
C THR A 181 7.21 -10.77 -6.20
N ALA A 182 6.87 -9.57 -6.68
CA ALA A 182 6.63 -8.42 -5.80
C ALA A 182 5.37 -8.56 -4.90
N ASP A 183 4.40 -9.38 -5.30
CA ASP A 183 3.26 -9.76 -4.46
C ASP A 183 3.67 -10.88 -3.49
N LEU A 184 4.24 -11.97 -4.04
CA LEU A 184 4.47 -13.23 -3.30
C LEU A 184 5.54 -13.10 -2.21
N GLU A 185 6.58 -12.31 -2.45
CA GLU A 185 7.67 -12.02 -1.50
C GLU A 185 7.40 -10.75 -0.67
N GLY A 186 6.20 -10.16 -0.79
CA GLY A 186 5.74 -9.07 0.08
C GLY A 186 6.28 -7.67 -0.24
N LEU A 187 7.07 -7.46 -1.30
CA LEU A 187 7.64 -6.14 -1.66
C LEU A 187 6.57 -5.05 -1.89
N ASP A 188 5.41 -5.42 -2.45
CA ASP A 188 4.23 -4.54 -2.54
C ASP A 188 3.67 -4.15 -1.16
N ILE A 189 3.70 -5.10 -0.21
CA ILE A 189 3.24 -4.90 1.17
C ILE A 189 4.22 -4.00 1.92
N VAL A 190 5.54 -4.25 1.81
CA VAL A 190 6.62 -3.44 2.41
C VAL A 190 6.44 -1.95 2.11
N ARG A 191 6.30 -1.60 0.83
CA ARG A 191 6.10 -0.21 0.37
C ARG A 191 4.84 0.42 0.98
N LYS A 192 3.75 -0.35 1.12
CA LYS A 192 2.48 0.13 1.69
C LYS A 192 2.55 0.29 3.21
N ILE A 193 3.13 -0.67 3.95
CA ILE A 193 3.26 -0.57 5.40
C ILE A 193 4.28 0.50 5.81
N ASN A 194 5.33 0.74 5.01
CA ASN A 194 6.20 1.91 5.17
C ASN A 194 5.38 3.20 5.20
N ILE A 195 4.60 3.48 4.16
CA ILE A 195 3.81 4.72 4.04
C ILE A 195 2.86 4.91 5.23
N LEU A 196 2.17 3.85 5.65
CA LEU A 196 1.26 3.90 6.80
C LEU A 196 2.01 4.11 8.13
N SER A 197 3.16 3.45 8.32
CA SER A 197 3.96 3.54 9.55
C SER A 197 4.66 4.88 9.69
N SER A 198 5.23 5.39 8.60
CA SER A 198 5.93 6.67 8.56
C SER A 198 4.97 7.84 8.87
N LEU A 199 3.71 7.73 8.45
CA LEU A 199 2.62 8.62 8.86
C LEU A 199 2.22 8.43 10.33
N ALA A 200 1.93 7.20 10.77
CA ALA A 200 1.47 6.90 12.13
C ALA A 200 2.48 7.35 13.20
N PHE A 201 3.75 7.02 12.99
CA PHE A 201 4.82 7.20 13.97
C PHE A 201 5.60 8.50 13.79
N LYS A 202 5.26 9.29 12.76
CA LYS A 202 5.69 10.68 12.49
C LYS A 202 7.21 10.78 12.21
N GLY A 203 7.74 9.89 11.38
CA GLY A 203 9.15 9.83 10.97
C GLY A 203 9.41 8.82 9.86
N ASN A 204 10.54 8.91 9.15
CA ASN A 204 10.84 8.05 7.98
C ASN A 204 11.31 6.64 8.38
N ILE A 205 11.07 5.65 7.51
CA ILE A 205 11.55 4.27 7.61
C ILE A 205 12.15 3.89 6.24
N SER A 206 13.31 3.19 6.20
CA SER A 206 13.82 2.66 4.93
C SER A 206 13.05 1.40 4.54
N ASN A 207 12.76 1.24 3.24
CA ASN A 207 12.21 -0.02 2.73
C ASN A 207 13.18 -1.21 2.95
N ASP A 208 14.49 -0.95 2.95
CA ASP A 208 15.52 -1.98 3.15
C ASP A 208 15.64 -2.44 4.62
N ASP A 209 15.19 -1.62 5.58
CA ASP A 209 15.15 -1.98 7.00
C ASP A 209 13.94 -2.89 7.34
N ILE A 210 12.91 -2.96 6.46
CA ILE A 210 11.68 -3.69 6.73
C ILE A 210 11.87 -5.19 6.45
N TYR A 211 11.88 -5.98 7.52
CA TYR A 211 11.90 -7.44 7.42
C TYR A 211 10.68 -7.94 6.63
N HIS A 212 10.91 -8.80 5.64
CA HIS A 212 9.86 -9.45 4.86
C HIS A 212 10.19 -10.90 4.54
N TYR A 213 9.20 -11.79 4.62
CA TYR A 213 9.30 -13.20 4.22
C TYR A 213 8.07 -13.59 3.41
N GLY A 214 8.26 -14.22 2.26
CA GLY A 214 7.18 -14.52 1.31
C GLY A 214 6.25 -15.66 1.70
N ILE A 215 5.20 -15.85 0.91
CA ILE A 215 4.29 -17.00 1.04
C ILE A 215 4.69 -18.22 0.19
N THR A 216 5.77 -18.14 -0.58
CA THR A 216 6.16 -19.17 -1.58
C THR A 216 6.54 -20.52 -0.99
N GLY A 217 6.91 -20.60 0.29
CA GLY A 217 7.15 -21.87 0.99
C GLY A 217 5.90 -22.59 1.50
N VAL A 218 4.70 -21.98 1.41
CA VAL A 218 3.48 -22.58 1.97
C VAL A 218 2.98 -23.75 1.11
N ASN A 219 2.56 -24.82 1.78
CA ASN A 219 1.90 -25.95 1.14
C ASN A 219 0.58 -26.32 1.87
N LYS A 220 -0.16 -27.25 1.28
CA LYS A 220 -1.43 -27.72 1.83
C LYS A 220 -1.31 -28.40 3.20
N GLU A 221 -0.26 -29.18 3.43
CA GLU A 221 -0.07 -29.92 4.70
C GLU A 221 0.16 -28.94 5.85
N ILE A 222 0.91 -27.87 5.61
CA ILE A 222 1.11 -26.74 6.53
C ILE A 222 -0.22 -26.05 6.85
N LEU A 223 -1.06 -25.74 5.84
CA LEU A 223 -2.39 -25.17 6.06
C LEU A 223 -3.30 -26.11 6.85
N ASP A 224 -3.30 -27.40 6.52
CA ASP A 224 -4.03 -28.45 7.24
C ASP A 224 -3.56 -28.62 8.70
N ILE A 225 -2.32 -28.24 9.05
CA ILE A 225 -1.84 -28.20 10.44
C ILE A 225 -2.34 -26.92 11.12
N ILE A 226 -2.09 -25.75 10.52
CA ILE A 226 -2.50 -24.43 11.05
C ILE A 226 -4.02 -24.40 11.37
N LYS A 227 -4.83 -25.02 10.52
CA LYS A 227 -6.29 -25.13 10.66
C LYS A 227 -6.72 -26.05 11.81
N LYS A 228 -5.94 -27.10 12.12
CA LYS A 228 -6.18 -27.98 13.28
C LYS A 228 -5.82 -27.31 14.60
N GLU A 229 -4.77 -26.49 14.60
CA GLU A 229 -4.35 -25.71 15.77
C GLU A 229 -5.30 -24.54 16.10
N GLY A 230 -6.30 -24.26 15.25
CA GLY A 230 -7.34 -23.26 15.49
C GLY A 230 -7.11 -21.89 14.84
N TYR A 231 -6.23 -21.81 13.85
CA TYR A 231 -5.84 -20.58 13.16
C TYR A 231 -6.18 -20.62 11.66
N ALA A 232 -6.18 -19.45 11.02
CA ALA A 232 -6.09 -19.29 9.57
C ALA A 232 -4.75 -18.63 9.22
N LEU A 233 -4.13 -19.01 8.11
CA LEU A 233 -2.94 -18.32 7.62
C LEU A 233 -3.31 -17.07 6.82
N LYS A 234 -2.63 -15.96 7.09
CA LYS A 234 -2.71 -14.70 6.35
C LYS A 234 -1.31 -14.14 6.10
N PHE A 235 -1.13 -13.35 5.05
CA PHE A 235 0.09 -12.56 4.86
C PHE A 235 -0.15 -11.19 5.49
N VAL A 236 0.53 -10.91 6.60
CA VAL A 236 0.22 -9.75 7.45
C VAL A 236 1.45 -8.85 7.56
N ALA A 237 1.25 -7.58 7.23
CA ALA A 237 2.10 -6.50 7.69
C ALA A 237 1.75 -6.15 9.13
N SER A 238 2.75 -6.03 9.99
CA SER A 238 2.63 -5.50 11.35
C SER A 238 3.65 -4.40 11.55
N SER A 239 3.25 -3.31 12.20
CA SER A 239 4.13 -2.21 12.55
C SER A 239 3.75 -1.68 13.92
N MET A 240 4.68 -1.72 14.87
CA MET A 240 4.46 -1.35 16.27
C MET A 240 5.51 -0.33 16.70
N LYS A 241 5.15 0.59 17.61
CA LYS A 241 6.10 1.54 18.21
C LYS A 241 6.35 1.21 19.68
N ASN A 242 7.62 1.03 20.05
CA ASN A 242 7.99 0.73 21.44
C ASN A 242 8.23 2.00 22.29
N GLU A 243 8.40 1.81 23.61
CA GLU A 243 8.63 2.91 24.56
C GLU A 243 9.92 3.70 24.29
N GLU A 244 10.91 3.10 23.60
CA GLU A 244 12.16 3.74 23.19
C GLU A 244 12.04 4.53 21.86
N ASN A 245 10.81 4.70 21.33
CA ASN A 245 10.50 5.37 20.06
C ASN A 245 11.12 4.65 18.82
N GLU A 246 11.40 3.35 18.95
CA GLU A 246 11.78 2.48 17.84
C GLU A 246 10.54 1.84 17.21
N VAL A 247 10.69 1.35 15.97
CA VAL A 247 9.60 0.72 15.21
C VAL A 247 9.93 -0.74 14.93
N LEU A 248 9.02 -1.65 15.31
CA LEU A 248 9.08 -3.06 14.96
C LEU A 248 8.14 -3.31 13.77
N ILE A 249 8.69 -3.32 12.56
CA ILE A 249 7.94 -3.35 11.29
C ILE A 249 8.34 -4.58 10.46
N ARG A 250 7.37 -5.46 10.18
CA ARG A 250 7.59 -6.78 9.55
C ARG A 250 6.44 -7.17 8.63
N VAL A 251 6.73 -7.99 7.61
CA VAL A 251 5.79 -8.48 6.60
C VAL A 251 5.96 -9.99 6.44
N GLU A 252 5.05 -10.80 6.99
CA GLU A 252 5.29 -12.26 7.07
C GLU A 252 4.02 -13.13 7.13
N PRO A 253 4.13 -14.43 6.81
CA PRO A 253 3.04 -15.39 7.02
C PRO A 253 2.69 -15.45 8.51
N THR A 254 1.41 -15.23 8.81
CA THR A 254 0.91 -15.01 10.16
C THR A 254 -0.35 -15.84 10.39
N MET A 255 -0.32 -16.69 11.40
CA MET A 255 -1.43 -17.47 11.94
C MET A 255 -2.32 -16.55 12.79
N VAL A 256 -3.53 -16.26 12.30
CA VAL A 256 -4.54 -15.49 13.03
C VAL A 256 -5.61 -16.45 13.59
N PRO A 257 -6.05 -16.32 14.85
CA PRO A 257 -7.11 -17.14 15.41
C PRO A 257 -8.38 -17.14 14.55
N LEU A 258 -9.09 -18.27 14.46
CA LEU A 258 -10.28 -18.37 13.61
C LEU A 258 -11.45 -17.43 14.00
N ASN A 259 -11.42 -16.85 15.19
CA ASN A 259 -12.33 -15.81 15.67
C ASN A 259 -11.80 -14.37 15.50
N HIS A 260 -10.53 -14.18 15.12
CA HIS A 260 -9.96 -12.85 14.86
C HIS A 260 -10.50 -12.28 13.54
N PRO A 261 -10.82 -10.97 13.43
CA PRO A 261 -11.42 -10.39 12.22
C PRO A 261 -10.68 -10.72 10.91
N PHE A 262 -9.34 -10.80 10.93
CA PHE A 262 -8.54 -11.13 9.74
C PHE A 262 -8.78 -12.54 9.18
N ALA A 263 -9.27 -13.50 9.98
CA ALA A 263 -9.64 -14.83 9.47
C ALA A 263 -10.80 -14.74 8.45
N SER A 264 -11.67 -13.73 8.58
CA SER A 264 -12.79 -13.48 7.67
C SER A 264 -12.40 -12.73 6.38
N VAL A 265 -11.21 -12.10 6.34
CA VAL A 265 -10.75 -11.28 5.21
C VAL A 265 -10.26 -12.20 4.09
N LYS A 266 -11.11 -12.44 3.09
CA LYS A 266 -10.94 -13.48 2.06
C LYS A 266 -10.88 -12.92 0.64
N ASN A 267 -10.36 -13.73 -0.29
CA ASN A 267 -10.19 -13.40 -1.71
C ASN A 267 -9.28 -12.18 -1.90
N GLU A 268 -9.54 -11.33 -2.89
CA GLU A 268 -8.73 -10.16 -3.22
C GLU A 268 -8.93 -8.95 -2.28
N PHE A 269 -9.65 -9.13 -1.17
CA PHE A 269 -9.92 -8.07 -0.21
C PHE A 269 -8.73 -7.84 0.72
N ASN A 270 -8.51 -6.56 1.02
CA ASN A 270 -7.56 -6.05 1.99
C ASN A 270 -8.27 -5.71 3.30
N ALA A 271 -7.51 -5.67 4.39
CA ALA A 271 -7.92 -5.06 5.64
C ALA A 271 -6.75 -4.28 6.28
N VAL A 272 -7.06 -3.19 6.98
CA VAL A 272 -6.10 -2.45 7.81
C VAL A 272 -6.75 -2.21 9.17
N LEU A 273 -6.07 -2.60 10.24
CA LEU A 273 -6.47 -2.42 11.63
C LEU A 273 -5.46 -1.53 12.33
N PHE A 274 -5.95 -0.50 13.00
CA PHE A 274 -5.15 0.40 13.83
C PHE A 274 -5.58 0.30 15.29
N THR A 275 -4.62 0.23 16.21
CA THR A 275 -4.82 0.43 17.65
C THR A 275 -4.37 1.84 18.04
N GLY A 276 -4.93 2.40 19.12
CA GLY A 276 -4.52 3.72 19.62
C GLY A 276 -4.83 3.90 21.08
N SER A 277 -4.15 4.84 21.74
CA SER A 277 -4.12 4.96 23.21
C SER A 277 -5.46 5.33 23.88
N THR A 278 -6.47 5.68 23.08
CA THR A 278 -7.78 6.22 23.51
C THR A 278 -8.97 5.59 22.78
N ASN A 279 -8.72 4.83 21.71
CA ASN A 279 -9.73 4.21 20.86
C ASN A 279 -9.63 2.68 20.95
N SER A 280 -10.77 1.99 20.85
CA SER A 280 -10.77 0.58 20.45
C SER A 280 -10.32 0.42 18.99
N ASP A 281 -9.87 -0.78 18.64
CA ASP A 281 -9.44 -1.19 17.29
C ASP A 281 -10.33 -0.62 16.17
N LEU A 282 -9.70 0.05 15.20
CA LEU A 282 -10.38 0.56 14.00
C LEU A 282 -9.95 -0.27 12.79
N MET A 283 -10.85 -1.13 12.29
CA MET A 283 -10.61 -1.94 11.10
C MET A 283 -11.34 -1.41 9.86
N PHE A 284 -10.57 -1.18 8.80
CA PHE A 284 -11.02 -0.80 7.47
C PHE A 284 -10.92 -2.01 6.54
N TYR A 285 -11.93 -2.26 5.72
CA TYR A 285 -12.04 -3.45 4.85
C TYR A 285 -12.57 -3.08 3.47
N GLY A 286 -12.02 -3.67 2.42
CA GLY A 286 -12.45 -3.40 1.04
C GLY A 286 -11.49 -3.96 0.00
N LYS A 287 -11.60 -3.49 -1.25
CA LYS A 287 -10.69 -3.90 -2.33
C LYS A 287 -9.44 -3.01 -2.36
N GLY A 288 -8.28 -3.64 -2.15
CA GLY A 288 -6.98 -2.97 -2.12
C GLY A 288 -6.38 -2.59 -3.47
N ALA A 289 -7.05 -2.94 -4.57
CA ALA A 289 -6.60 -2.73 -5.93
C ALA A 289 -7.78 -2.67 -6.91
N GLY A 290 -7.50 -2.21 -8.13
CA GLY A 290 -8.43 -2.21 -9.27
C GLY A 290 -8.71 -0.81 -9.80
N SER A 291 -9.00 -0.72 -11.11
CA SER A 291 -9.19 0.54 -11.86
C SER A 291 -10.08 1.56 -11.14
N ILE A 292 -11.33 1.18 -10.84
CA ILE A 292 -12.31 2.10 -10.24
C ILE A 292 -12.02 2.38 -8.76
N PRO A 293 -11.75 1.39 -7.87
CA PRO A 293 -11.36 1.67 -6.48
C PRO A 293 -10.21 2.68 -6.36
N THR A 294 -9.11 2.47 -7.09
CA THR A 294 -7.94 3.36 -7.06
C THR A 294 -8.23 4.72 -7.69
N ALA A 295 -8.99 4.78 -8.80
CA ALA A 295 -9.39 6.05 -9.39
C ALA A 295 -10.34 6.87 -8.50
N THR A 296 -11.22 6.22 -7.72
CA THR A 296 -12.09 6.89 -6.75
C THR A 296 -11.29 7.52 -5.61
N ALA A 297 -10.23 6.86 -5.11
CA ALA A 297 -9.34 7.45 -4.11
C ALA A 297 -8.64 8.71 -4.64
N ILE A 298 -8.09 8.66 -5.87
CA ILE A 298 -7.48 9.82 -6.55
C ILE A 298 -8.47 10.98 -6.72
N VAL A 299 -9.73 10.69 -7.09
CA VAL A 299 -10.74 11.74 -7.26
C VAL A 299 -11.25 12.27 -5.92
N SER A 300 -11.23 11.48 -4.86
CA SER A 300 -11.47 11.94 -3.47
C SER A 300 -10.37 12.89 -2.98
N ASP A 301 -9.11 12.58 -3.30
CA ASP A 301 -7.97 13.48 -3.08
C ASP A 301 -8.17 14.81 -3.84
N LEU A 302 -8.56 14.76 -5.12
CA LEU A 302 -8.83 15.93 -5.96
C LEU A 302 -9.95 16.82 -5.42
N VAL A 303 -11.11 16.23 -5.05
CA VAL A 303 -12.21 16.96 -4.41
C VAL A 303 -11.74 17.59 -3.09
N SER A 304 -10.90 16.89 -2.33
CA SER A 304 -10.35 17.42 -1.08
C SER A 304 -9.35 18.57 -1.29
N ILE A 305 -8.63 18.63 -2.42
CA ILE A 305 -7.83 19.81 -2.80
C ILE A 305 -8.74 20.97 -3.22
N LEU A 306 -9.76 20.71 -4.05
CA LEU A 306 -10.75 21.72 -4.50
C LEU A 306 -11.49 22.40 -3.33
N GLU A 307 -11.78 21.65 -2.26
CA GLU A 307 -12.43 22.14 -1.05
C GLU A 307 -11.46 22.72 0.00
N ASN A 308 -10.17 22.86 -0.31
CA ASN A 308 -9.11 23.28 0.63
C ASN A 308 -9.00 22.41 1.90
N ARG A 309 -9.38 21.12 1.78
CA ARG A 309 -9.23 20.06 2.79
C ARG A 309 -8.02 19.15 2.49
N ALA A 310 -7.00 19.67 1.82
CA ALA A 310 -5.80 18.90 1.46
C ALA A 310 -5.08 18.34 2.71
N TYR A 311 -4.45 17.18 2.59
CA TYR A 311 -3.84 16.49 3.74
C TYR A 311 -2.40 16.96 4.00
N ILE A 312 -1.92 16.68 5.20
CA ILE A 312 -0.54 16.84 5.69
C ILE A 312 -0.07 18.30 5.86
N ASN A 313 0.24 18.64 7.11
CA ASN A 313 1.13 19.73 7.50
C ASN A 313 2.08 19.21 8.59
N TYR A 314 2.70 18.06 8.31
CA TYR A 314 3.84 17.55 9.07
C TYR A 314 5.13 18.11 8.47
N LYS A 315 6.18 18.22 9.29
CA LYS A 315 7.51 18.71 8.90
C LYS A 315 8.56 17.91 9.63
N ASN A 316 9.71 17.71 9.01
CA ASN A 316 10.89 17.09 9.61
C ASN A 316 10.59 15.67 10.13
N LEU A 317 10.32 14.75 9.22
CA LEU A 317 10.07 13.33 9.50
C LEU A 317 11.41 12.61 9.82
N ASN A 318 11.96 12.89 11.00
CA ASN A 318 13.20 12.27 11.49
C ASN A 318 13.21 10.74 11.24
N GLN A 319 14.35 10.20 10.80
CA GLN A 319 14.50 8.76 10.61
C GLN A 319 14.19 8.00 11.91
N LEU A 320 13.25 7.06 11.82
CA LEU A 320 12.91 6.14 12.89
C LEU A 320 13.90 4.97 12.88
N LYS A 321 14.33 4.54 14.06
CA LYS A 321 15.14 3.34 14.21
C LYS A 321 14.23 2.11 14.10
N VAL A 322 14.48 1.24 13.13
CA VAL A 322 13.83 -0.08 13.09
C VAL A 322 14.50 -1.01 14.11
N ASN A 323 13.69 -1.78 14.84
CA ASN A 323 14.14 -2.77 15.80
C ASN A 323 13.78 -4.19 15.31
N HIS A 324 14.78 -5.08 15.31
CA HIS A 324 14.73 -6.47 14.86
C HIS A 324 14.80 -7.48 16.01
N ASP A 325 14.78 -7.04 17.28
CA ASP A 325 14.77 -7.95 18.42
C ASP A 325 13.33 -8.42 18.70
N LEU A 326 13.10 -9.72 18.52
CA LEU A 326 11.77 -10.35 18.56
C LEU A 326 11.51 -11.11 19.88
N LYS A 327 12.51 -11.15 20.79
CA LYS A 327 12.50 -12.00 21.98
C LYS A 327 11.23 -11.82 22.80
N ASN A 328 10.49 -12.91 23.00
CA ASN A 328 9.31 -13.00 23.86
C ASN A 328 8.13 -12.09 23.42
N LEU A 329 8.17 -11.50 22.21
CA LEU A 329 7.06 -10.74 21.64
C LEU A 329 6.06 -11.61 20.90
N TYR A 330 6.52 -12.69 20.24
CA TYR A 330 5.72 -13.53 19.37
C TYR A 330 6.10 -15.00 19.46
N LYS A 331 5.14 -15.89 19.16
CA LYS A 331 5.36 -17.32 18.97
C LYS A 331 5.50 -17.61 17.47
N TYR A 332 6.51 -18.39 17.08
CA TYR A 332 6.76 -18.79 15.69
C TYR A 332 6.63 -20.30 15.55
N PHE A 333 5.80 -20.74 14.61
CA PHE A 333 5.67 -22.13 14.18
C PHE A 333 6.60 -22.32 12.97
N ILE A 334 7.68 -23.09 13.14
CA ILE A 334 8.71 -23.30 12.12
C ILE A 334 8.57 -24.71 11.57
N PHE A 335 8.26 -24.85 10.28
CA PHE A 335 7.87 -26.11 9.65
C PHE A 335 9.07 -26.83 9.00
N GLN A 336 9.12 -28.14 9.18
CA GLN A 336 10.19 -29.04 8.74
C GLN A 336 9.77 -29.88 7.53
N GLU A 337 10.75 -30.51 6.85
CA GLU A 337 10.49 -31.25 5.60
C GLU A 337 9.61 -32.49 5.76
N ASP A 338 9.49 -33.02 6.98
CA ASP A 338 8.75 -34.24 7.30
C ASP A 338 7.34 -33.99 7.88
N GLY A 339 6.84 -32.77 7.71
CA GLY A 339 5.51 -32.36 8.19
C GLY A 339 5.44 -32.03 9.69
N LYS A 340 6.56 -32.07 10.42
CA LYS A 340 6.64 -31.56 11.80
C LYS A 340 6.80 -30.03 11.83
N TYR A 341 6.56 -29.46 13.00
CA TYR A 341 6.94 -28.08 13.32
C TYR A 341 7.55 -28.00 14.73
N GLU A 342 8.37 -26.97 14.95
CA GLU A 342 8.78 -26.53 16.29
C GLU A 342 8.11 -25.17 16.62
N ILE A 343 7.92 -24.88 17.91
CA ILE A 343 7.45 -23.58 18.38
C ILE A 343 8.61 -22.87 19.09
N LYS A 344 8.88 -21.61 18.72
CA LYS A 344 9.91 -20.76 19.34
C LYS A 344 9.37 -19.38 19.73
N GLU A 345 9.89 -18.84 20.82
CA GLU A 345 9.61 -17.48 21.35
C GLU A 345 10.88 -16.61 21.41
N GLU A 346 12.05 -17.23 21.28
CA GLU A 346 13.32 -16.57 21.04
C GLU A 346 13.92 -17.18 19.77
N VAL A 347 13.96 -16.39 18.69
CA VAL A 347 14.46 -16.78 17.36
C VAL A 347 14.93 -15.53 16.64
N SER A 348 16.03 -15.62 15.89
CA SER A 348 16.55 -14.50 15.10
C SER A 348 15.94 -14.43 13.70
N ASP A 349 15.88 -13.23 13.11
CA ASP A 349 15.51 -13.00 11.69
C ASP A 349 16.30 -13.94 10.74
N LYS A 350 17.56 -14.23 11.07
CA LYS A 350 18.43 -15.14 10.32
C LYS A 350 18.00 -16.60 10.39
N GLU A 351 17.50 -17.07 11.54
CA GLU A 351 16.96 -18.43 11.68
C GLU A 351 15.62 -18.57 10.96
N LEU A 352 14.75 -17.57 11.05
CA LEU A 352 13.49 -17.51 10.31
C LEU A 352 13.74 -17.56 8.80
N MET A 353 14.66 -16.73 8.29
CA MET A 353 15.10 -16.73 6.88
C MET A 353 15.77 -18.04 6.44
N ALA A 354 16.35 -18.80 7.35
CA ALA A 354 16.97 -20.11 7.06
C ALA A 354 15.95 -21.28 7.11
N SER A 355 14.71 -21.03 7.52
CA SER A 355 13.66 -22.04 7.58
C SER A 355 12.97 -22.26 6.23
N LYS A 356 12.49 -23.49 6.00
CA LYS A 356 11.78 -23.86 4.76
C LYS A 356 10.43 -23.14 4.63
N PHE A 357 9.71 -23.04 5.74
CA PHE A 357 8.55 -22.19 5.92
C PHE A 357 8.35 -21.96 7.42
N TYR A 358 7.86 -20.79 7.80
CA TYR A 358 7.40 -20.53 9.15
C TYR A 358 6.14 -19.65 9.12
N ALA A 359 5.40 -19.61 10.22
CA ALA A 359 4.39 -18.60 10.45
C ALA A 359 4.44 -18.07 11.89
N ARG A 360 4.21 -16.75 12.04
CA ARG A 360 4.09 -16.07 13.34
C ARG A 360 2.67 -16.17 13.88
N VAL A 361 2.46 -16.28 15.18
CA VAL A 361 1.14 -16.14 15.82
C VAL A 361 0.92 -14.71 16.30
N ILE A 362 -0.28 -14.16 16.07
CA ILE A 362 -0.80 -12.91 16.67
C ILE A 362 -2.17 -13.12 17.28
#